data_AF-A0AAV8X785-F1
#
_entry.id   AF-A0AAV8X785-F1
#
_cell.length_a   1.000
_cell.length_b   1.000
_cell.length_c   1.000
_cell.angle_alpha   90.00
_cell.angle_beta   90.00
_cell.angle_gamma   90.00
#
_symmetry.space_group_name_H-M   'P 1'
#
loop_
_entity.id
_entity.type
_entity.pdbx_description
1 polymer ?
#
loop_
_entity_poly.entity_id
_entity_poly.type
_entity_poly.pdbx_seq_one_letter_code
_entity_poly.pdbx_strand_id
1 'polypeptide(L)'
;MLEQQQWEDMHPLMQFKELIPHLSTHRAMEILNIPVWELKEMSERELESLFRSKHVGNRVRHYCQIFPLVEVDVIVKPITEGVIRVRLLITPKFKWDHSVHGTVQHYYAWVEDPQHDSIYHMESFVITKKICTSGEPVELVFTVPLAKPLSMEYFVRIINSQFLHSETYEVINLENLKLFTSDSFQTKILDVQPLAKTVLQNKSFEDLYPFTHFNAVQSQVFHSCYYTDTPIILGAPTGSGKTIVAELCVLRQFRQDPKLKVVYIAPMKALVRERVLDWTKKFSKISKKVVEVTGDITPRSEFIRSANIIITTPEKWDAMSRNWMEKDFVKDVGLMIIDEIHLLGEDRGPVLEVIVSRMNYINFKTKRSVRVVGLSTAMANPGDLAYWLSADKRGIFNFSSAVRPVPLEIHLQGFAVKHYCPRMAAMNKSVYQAICQYAPESSALIFVSSRKQTRITGYELVKFLVSDNNPQKWLHCDASELDRIKLRLIDQDLAQLLNFGIGMHHAALADSDRSIVEQLYVNQKIQVLIATATLAWGVNFPARLVVVKGTEYF
;
A
#
# COMPACT_ATOMS: atom_id res chain seq x y z
N MET A 1 27.26 -13.44 25.58
CA MET A 1 28.06 -14.10 26.63
C MET A 1 28.79 -15.33 26.12
N LEU A 2 28.09 -16.39 25.68
CA LEU A 2 28.72 -17.65 25.27
C LEU A 2 29.75 -17.49 24.12
N GLU A 3 29.36 -16.82 23.04
CA GLU A 3 30.25 -16.62 21.87
C GLU A 3 31.49 -15.77 22.21
N GLN A 4 31.32 -14.77 23.07
CA GLN A 4 32.40 -13.87 23.51
C GLN A 4 33.21 -14.43 24.69
N GLN A 5 32.78 -15.57 25.27
CA GLN A 5 33.35 -16.17 26.48
C GLN A 5 33.51 -15.17 27.63
N GLN A 6 32.53 -14.27 27.78
CA GLN A 6 32.53 -13.18 28.76
C GLN A 6 31.19 -13.11 29.47
N TRP A 7 31.25 -12.71 30.74
CA TRP A 7 30.08 -12.39 31.55
C TRP A 7 29.57 -10.98 31.25
N GLU A 8 28.30 -10.74 31.55
CA GLU A 8 27.64 -9.43 31.37
C GLU A 8 28.20 -8.35 32.31
N ASP A 9 28.77 -8.73 33.46
CA ASP A 9 29.39 -7.75 34.36
C ASP A 9 30.80 -7.31 33.88
N MET A 10 31.31 -7.89 32.77
CA MET A 10 32.62 -7.54 32.22
C MET A 10 32.52 -6.37 31.26
N HIS A 11 33.52 -5.48 31.34
CA HIS A 11 33.53 -4.28 30.52
C HIS A 11 33.63 -4.59 29.00
N PRO A 12 32.93 -3.84 28.13
CA PRO A 12 32.75 -4.24 26.73
C PRO A 12 34.04 -4.28 25.90
N LEU A 13 35.04 -3.46 26.27
CA LEU A 13 36.35 -3.45 25.60
C LEU A 13 37.15 -4.75 25.76
N MET A 14 36.80 -5.60 26.73
CA MET A 14 37.41 -6.91 26.90
C MET A 14 37.15 -7.83 25.69
N GLN A 15 36.13 -7.55 24.87
CA GLN A 15 35.82 -8.29 23.64
C GLN A 15 36.94 -8.16 22.60
N PHE A 16 37.78 -7.12 22.71
CA PHE A 16 38.92 -6.92 21.82
C PHE A 16 40.16 -7.62 22.39
N LYS A 17 40.50 -8.79 21.83
CA LYS A 17 41.59 -9.65 22.32
C LYS A 17 42.94 -8.95 22.52
N GLU A 18 43.21 -7.94 21.70
CA GLU A 18 44.44 -7.15 21.78
C GLU A 18 44.52 -6.23 23.02
N LEU A 19 43.38 -5.88 23.61
CA LEU A 19 43.33 -5.06 24.82
C LEU A 19 43.39 -5.89 26.10
N ILE A 20 43.08 -7.19 26.06
CA ILE A 20 43.01 -8.07 27.23
C ILE A 20 44.27 -7.99 28.11
N PRO A 21 45.52 -8.08 27.60
CA PRO A 21 46.72 -8.04 28.43
C PRO A 21 46.92 -6.69 29.16
N HIS A 22 46.33 -5.62 28.63
CA HIS A 22 46.44 -4.28 29.18
C HIS A 22 45.31 -3.98 30.18
N LEU A 23 44.13 -4.55 29.94
CA LEU A 23 42.93 -4.36 30.76
C LEU A 23 42.83 -5.32 31.95
N SER A 24 43.61 -6.42 31.97
CA SER A 24 43.62 -7.39 33.07
C SER A 24 44.46 -6.97 34.28
N THR A 25 44.96 -5.73 34.32
CA THR A 25 45.71 -5.21 35.47
C THR A 25 44.76 -4.70 36.55
N HIS A 26 45.10 -4.88 37.84
CA HIS A 26 44.25 -4.46 38.98
C HIS A 26 43.81 -2.98 38.91
N ARG A 27 44.60 -2.14 38.26
CA ARG A 27 44.31 -0.71 38.08
C ARG A 27 43.44 -0.41 36.86
N ALA A 28 43.54 -1.21 35.80
CA ALA A 28 42.63 -1.10 34.67
C ALA A 28 41.20 -1.48 35.10
N MET A 29 41.02 -2.38 36.06
CA MET A 29 39.69 -2.71 36.62
C MET A 29 38.95 -1.51 37.23
N GLU A 30 39.66 -0.55 37.84
CA GLU A 30 39.04 0.70 38.33
C GLU A 30 38.58 1.61 37.18
N ILE A 31 39.31 1.59 36.06
CA ILE A 31 39.02 2.33 34.83
C ILE A 31 37.86 1.70 34.04
N LEU A 32 37.69 0.38 34.14
CA LEU A 32 36.61 -0.38 33.51
C LEU A 32 35.22 -0.11 34.13
N ASN A 33 35.11 0.79 35.12
CA ASN A 33 33.83 1.34 35.56
C ASN A 33 33.31 2.48 34.66
N ILE A 34 34.17 3.06 33.83
CA ILE A 34 33.79 4.15 32.91
C ILE A 34 33.17 3.52 31.65
N PRO A 35 31.94 3.90 31.26
CA PRO A 35 31.30 3.30 30.11
C PRO A 35 31.95 3.72 28.78
N VAL A 36 31.74 2.90 27.74
CA VAL A 36 32.40 3.09 26.43
C VAL A 36 32.05 4.42 25.77
N TRP A 37 30.82 4.93 25.93
CA TRP A 37 30.41 6.21 25.36
C TRP A 37 31.19 7.39 25.98
N GLU A 38 31.45 7.36 27.29
CA GLU A 38 32.25 8.39 27.97
C GLU A 38 33.71 8.31 27.53
N LEU A 39 34.30 7.11 27.49
CA LEU A 39 35.67 6.89 26.98
C LEU A 39 35.86 7.36 25.54
N LYS A 40 34.79 7.35 24.74
CA LYS A 40 34.81 7.78 23.33
C LYS A 40 34.84 9.30 23.17
N GLU A 41 34.27 10.04 24.12
CA GLU A 41 34.25 11.50 24.12
C GLU A 41 35.56 12.10 24.67
N MET A 42 36.30 11.33 25.47
CA MET A 42 37.59 11.76 26.02
C MET A 42 38.63 12.08 24.94
N SER A 43 39.44 13.10 25.21
CA SER A 43 40.58 13.49 24.39
C SER A 43 41.74 12.50 24.49
N GLU A 44 42.64 12.52 23.50
CA GLU A 44 43.83 11.65 23.49
C GLU A 44 44.65 11.81 24.76
N ARG A 45 44.87 13.05 25.21
CA ARG A 45 45.68 13.35 26.41
C ARG A 45 45.05 12.79 27.69
N GLU A 46 43.73 12.79 27.77
CA GLU A 46 43.01 12.24 28.93
C GLU A 46 43.13 10.72 28.97
N LEU A 47 42.94 10.04 27.84
CA LEU A 47 43.13 8.59 27.75
C LEU A 47 44.59 8.17 28.00
N GLU A 48 45.55 8.93 27.47
CA GLU A 48 46.98 8.70 27.73
C GLU A 48 47.33 8.83 29.22
N SER A 49 46.77 9.85 29.89
CA SER A 49 46.94 10.07 31.33
C SER A 49 46.29 8.96 32.16
N LEU A 50 45.08 8.57 31.78
CA LEU A 50 44.26 7.56 32.45
C LEU A 50 44.94 6.17 32.42
N PHE A 51 45.42 5.74 31.24
CA PHE A 51 46.13 4.47 31.08
C PHE A 51 47.65 4.56 31.34
N ARG A 52 48.19 5.77 31.60
CA ARG A 52 49.63 6.06 31.77
C ARG A 52 50.52 5.51 30.64
N SER A 53 49.94 5.31 29.46
CA SER A 53 50.60 4.70 28.32
C SER A 53 49.99 5.24 27.04
N LYS A 54 50.85 5.90 26.24
CA LYS A 54 50.47 6.42 24.93
C LYS A 54 49.98 5.33 23.99
N HIS A 55 50.63 4.17 24.02
CA HIS A 55 50.25 3.05 23.16
C HIS A 55 48.86 2.53 23.53
N VAL A 56 48.59 2.30 24.82
CA VAL A 56 47.30 1.75 25.29
C VAL A 56 46.18 2.75 25.10
N GLY A 57 46.39 4.03 25.45
CA GLY A 57 45.39 5.09 25.27
C GLY A 57 44.93 5.22 23.81
N ASN A 58 45.86 5.17 22.85
CA ASN A 58 45.54 5.22 21.42
C ASN A 58 44.77 3.98 20.93
N ARG A 59 45.10 2.78 21.43
CA ARG A 59 44.34 1.56 21.10
C ARG A 59 42.95 1.60 21.68
N VAL A 60 42.80 2.00 22.95
CA VAL A 60 41.48 2.13 23.60
C VAL A 60 40.63 3.12 22.82
N ARG A 61 41.18 4.27 22.42
CA ARG A 61 40.49 5.25 21.57
C ARG A 61 40.03 4.66 20.23
N HIS A 62 40.90 3.92 19.55
CA HIS A 62 40.54 3.21 18.31
C HIS A 62 39.36 2.27 18.55
N TYR A 63 39.46 1.43 19.59
CA TYR A 63 38.43 0.46 19.95
C TYR A 63 37.09 1.09 20.36
N CYS A 64 37.11 2.20 21.09
CA CYS A 64 35.91 2.99 21.41
C CYS A 64 35.28 3.62 20.15
N GLN A 65 36.07 4.01 19.15
CA GLN A 65 35.55 4.57 17.90
C GLN A 65 34.90 3.52 16.98
N ILE A 66 35.39 2.28 17.03
CA ILE A 66 34.85 1.19 16.24
C ILE A 66 33.74 0.43 16.97
N PHE A 67 33.62 0.55 18.29
CA PHE A 67 32.57 -0.14 19.06
C PHE A 67 31.17 0.21 18.52
N PRO A 68 30.34 -0.80 18.18
CA PRO A 68 29.23 -0.63 17.24
C PRO A 68 27.96 -0.01 17.87
N LEU A 69 28.05 1.25 18.28
CA LEU A 69 26.95 2.02 18.86
C LEU A 69 26.04 2.63 17.79
N VAL A 70 24.75 2.67 18.07
CA VAL A 70 23.74 3.30 17.22
C VAL A 70 23.01 4.39 18.00
N GLU A 71 22.68 5.49 17.32
CA GLU A 71 21.76 6.52 17.81
C GLU A 71 20.39 6.25 17.19
N VAL A 72 19.32 6.46 17.94
CA VAL A 72 17.96 6.10 17.53
C VAL A 72 17.03 7.29 17.73
N ASP A 73 16.49 7.83 16.65
CA ASP A 73 15.41 8.79 16.73
C ASP A 73 14.07 8.08 16.54
N VAL A 74 13.12 8.33 17.46
CA VAL A 74 11.80 7.71 17.43
C VAL A 74 10.74 8.72 17.04
N ILE A 75 10.03 8.44 15.93
CA ILE A 75 8.91 9.26 15.47
C ILE A 75 7.62 8.45 15.61
N VAL A 76 6.72 8.92 16.48
CA VAL A 76 5.43 8.27 16.73
C VAL A 76 4.30 9.04 16.10
N LYS A 77 3.42 8.34 15.39
CA LYS A 77 2.20 8.90 14.79
C LYS A 77 0.99 8.04 15.15
N PRO A 78 -0.04 8.57 15.83
CA PRO A 78 -1.25 7.82 16.11
C PRO A 78 -2.01 7.57 14.80
N ILE A 79 -2.38 6.31 14.53
CA ILE A 79 -3.21 5.95 13.37
C ILE A 79 -4.68 5.92 13.80
N THR A 80 -4.96 5.28 14.93
CA THR A 80 -6.29 5.16 15.53
C THR A 80 -6.16 5.25 17.05
N GLU A 81 -7.27 5.22 17.79
CA GLU A 81 -7.26 5.14 19.26
C GLU A 81 -6.50 3.90 19.79
N GLY A 82 -6.45 2.82 19.00
CA GLY A 82 -5.85 1.54 19.41
C GLY A 82 -4.54 1.18 18.73
N VAL A 83 -3.99 2.04 17.86
CA VAL A 83 -2.77 1.70 17.08
C VAL A 83 -1.94 2.95 16.82
N ILE A 84 -0.65 2.87 17.13
CA ILE A 84 0.36 3.87 16.75
C ILE A 84 1.28 3.32 15.67
N ARG A 85 1.76 4.21 14.79
CA ARG A 85 2.87 3.95 13.89
C ARG A 85 4.14 4.44 14.55
N VAL A 86 5.14 3.58 14.63
CA VAL A 86 6.47 3.91 15.12
C VAL A 86 7.43 3.87 13.94
N ARG A 87 8.18 4.94 13.75
CA ARG A 87 9.26 5.05 12.78
C ARG A 87 10.56 5.26 13.55
N LEU A 88 11.47 4.29 13.45
CA LEU A 88 12.80 4.35 14.03
C LEU A 88 13.79 4.80 12.94
N LEU A 89 14.56 5.83 13.23
CA LEU A 89 15.69 6.27 12.39
C LEU A 89 16.98 5.92 13.12
N ILE A 90 17.67 4.89 12.64
CA ILE A 90 18.81 4.28 13.33
C ILE A 90 20.09 4.73 12.64
N THR A 91 20.86 5.59 13.30
CA THR A 91 22.08 6.16 12.77
C THR A 91 23.31 5.45 13.37
N PRO A 92 24.15 4.77 12.57
CA PRO A 92 25.37 4.16 13.08
C PRO A 92 26.37 5.23 13.52
N LYS A 93 26.78 5.21 14.79
CA LYS A 93 27.75 6.15 15.38
C LYS A 93 29.11 5.50 15.62
N PHE A 94 29.61 4.71 14.68
CA PHE A 94 30.91 4.05 14.83
C PHE A 94 31.65 4.00 13.50
N LYS A 95 32.96 3.76 13.54
CA LYS A 95 33.79 3.56 12.35
C LYS A 95 33.86 2.09 11.99
N TRP A 96 33.68 1.79 10.70
CA TRP A 96 33.77 0.41 10.22
C TRP A 96 35.22 -0.08 10.13
N ASP A 97 35.58 -1.04 10.97
CA ASP A 97 36.77 -1.87 10.83
C ASP A 97 36.42 -3.28 10.30
N HIS A 98 37.00 -3.69 9.17
CA HIS A 98 36.70 -4.99 8.55
C HIS A 98 37.29 -6.17 9.35
N SER A 99 38.38 -5.95 10.08
CA SER A 99 38.99 -7.03 10.88
C SER A 99 38.12 -7.42 12.08
N VAL A 100 37.36 -6.45 12.60
CA VAL A 100 36.51 -6.59 13.77
C VAL A 100 35.06 -6.91 13.39
N HIS A 101 34.47 -6.14 12.45
CA HIS A 101 33.05 -6.26 12.11
C HIS A 101 32.75 -7.25 10.99
N GLY A 102 33.78 -7.69 10.24
CA GLY A 102 33.59 -8.48 9.02
C GLY A 102 32.78 -7.74 7.95
N THR A 103 31.82 -8.43 7.34
CA THR A 103 31.03 -7.94 6.21
C THR A 103 29.76 -7.20 6.60
N VAL A 104 29.09 -7.66 7.68
CA VAL A 104 27.80 -7.14 8.15
C VAL A 104 27.73 -7.21 9.67
N GLN A 105 26.98 -6.29 10.26
CA GLN A 105 26.65 -6.28 11.68
C GLN A 105 25.16 -6.50 11.87
N HIS A 106 24.80 -7.47 12.70
CA HIS A 106 23.42 -7.90 12.90
C HIS A 106 22.82 -7.27 14.16
N TYR A 107 21.68 -6.60 13.99
CA TYR A 107 20.95 -5.94 15.06
C TYR A 107 19.52 -6.49 15.19
N TYR A 108 18.99 -6.40 16.40
CA TYR A 108 17.59 -6.60 16.71
C TYR A 108 17.01 -5.29 17.23
N ALA A 109 15.84 -4.92 16.74
CA ALA A 109 15.02 -3.85 17.28
C ALA A 109 13.72 -4.45 17.79
N TRP A 110 13.32 -4.14 19.03
CA TRP A 110 12.01 -4.51 19.53
C TRP A 110 11.38 -3.41 20.36
N VAL A 111 10.06 -3.48 20.47
CA VAL A 111 9.25 -2.60 21.31
C VAL A 111 8.56 -3.43 22.37
N GLU A 112 8.84 -3.09 23.62
CA GLU A 112 8.29 -3.74 24.80
C GLU A 112 7.45 -2.77 25.61
N ASP A 113 6.51 -3.34 26.34
CA ASP A 113 5.64 -2.65 27.29
C ASP A 113 5.86 -3.23 28.68
N PRO A 114 6.45 -2.45 29.60
CA PRO A 114 6.74 -2.89 30.97
C PRO A 114 5.49 -3.20 31.78
N GLN A 115 4.38 -2.52 31.49
CA GLN A 115 3.17 -2.65 32.27
C GLN A 115 2.46 -3.97 31.95
N HIS A 116 2.54 -4.41 30.70
CA HIS A 116 1.93 -5.66 30.23
C HIS A 116 2.95 -6.80 30.05
N ASP A 117 4.22 -6.57 30.38
CA ASP A 117 5.33 -7.53 30.22
C ASP A 117 5.34 -8.22 28.84
N SER A 118 5.15 -7.42 27.79
CA SER A 118 4.87 -7.91 26.44
C SER A 118 5.74 -7.23 25.40
N ILE A 119 6.25 -8.01 24.45
CA ILE A 119 6.93 -7.51 23.25
C ILE A 119 5.90 -7.40 22.13
N TYR A 120 5.63 -6.18 21.68
CA TYR A 120 4.65 -5.93 20.62
C TYR A 120 5.22 -6.02 19.21
N HIS A 121 6.50 -5.70 19.04
CA HIS A 121 7.19 -5.79 17.76
C HIS A 121 8.62 -6.25 17.96
N MET A 122 9.12 -7.12 17.09
CA MET A 122 10.52 -7.53 17.05
C MET A 122 10.95 -7.74 15.61
N GLU A 123 12.05 -7.10 15.22
CA GLU A 123 12.59 -7.17 13.87
C GLU A 123 14.12 -7.20 13.90
N SER A 124 14.71 -7.92 12.95
CA SER A 124 16.17 -7.97 12.79
C SER A 124 16.59 -7.24 11.53
N PHE A 125 17.62 -6.40 11.62
CA PHE A 125 18.18 -5.66 10.51
C PHE A 125 19.71 -5.77 10.49
N VAL A 126 20.31 -5.35 9.38
CA VAL A 126 21.77 -5.42 9.20
C VAL A 126 22.35 -4.05 8.86
N ILE A 127 23.47 -3.73 9.48
CA ILE A 127 24.29 -2.57 9.12
C ILE A 127 25.48 -3.07 8.32
N THR A 128 25.69 -2.49 7.15
CA THR A 128 26.83 -2.80 6.27
C THR A 128 27.84 -1.66 6.31
N LYS A 129 29.08 -1.91 5.87
CA LYS A 129 30.10 -0.86 5.71
C LYS A 129 29.60 0.35 4.92
N LYS A 130 28.80 0.11 3.87
CA LYS A 130 28.25 1.18 3.03
C LYS A 130 27.34 2.11 3.84
N ILE A 131 26.42 1.54 4.62
CA ILE A 131 25.48 2.29 5.48
C ILE A 131 26.25 3.06 6.56
N CYS A 132 27.20 2.41 7.20
CA CYS A 132 28.05 3.02 8.22
C CYS A 132 28.89 4.20 7.68
N THR A 133 29.39 4.10 6.43
CA THR A 133 30.21 5.15 5.82
C THR A 133 29.37 6.28 5.23
N SER A 134 28.16 6.01 4.73
CA SER A 134 27.26 7.05 4.22
C SER A 134 26.70 7.91 5.35
N GLY A 135 26.55 7.33 6.55
CA GLY A 135 25.89 7.99 7.68
C GLY A 135 24.37 8.13 7.49
N GLU A 136 23.81 7.49 6.46
CA GLU A 136 22.37 7.48 6.24
C GLU A 136 21.68 6.59 7.28
N PRO A 137 20.60 7.07 7.91
CA PRO A 137 19.89 6.29 8.91
C PRO A 137 19.21 5.08 8.27
N VAL A 138 19.24 3.95 8.97
CA VAL A 138 18.40 2.80 8.65
C VAL A 138 17.01 3.09 9.19
N GLU A 139 16.02 3.09 8.31
CA GLU A 139 14.63 3.35 8.67
C GLU A 139 13.89 2.04 8.90
N LEU A 140 13.27 1.89 10.09
CA LEU A 140 12.30 0.83 10.38
C LEU A 140 10.93 1.46 10.67
N VAL A 141 9.89 0.94 10.02
CA VAL A 141 8.51 1.44 10.21
C VAL A 141 7.59 0.27 10.51
N PHE A 142 6.93 0.33 11.66
CA PHE A 142 5.99 -0.71 12.10
C PHE A 142 4.85 -0.09 12.91
N THR A 143 3.86 -0.92 13.25
CA THR A 143 2.68 -0.51 14.02
C THR A 143 2.62 -1.24 15.34
N VAL A 144 2.40 -0.50 16.42
CA VAL A 144 2.26 -1.04 17.77
C VAL A 144 0.79 -0.91 18.20
N PRO A 145 0.11 -2.01 18.56
CA PRO A 145 -1.22 -1.95 19.12
C PRO A 145 -1.16 -1.39 20.55
N LEU A 146 -2.12 -0.52 20.89
CA LEU A 146 -2.27 0.02 22.23
C LEU A 146 -3.28 -0.84 22.99
N ALA A 147 -2.80 -1.58 24.00
CA ALA A 147 -3.67 -2.35 24.89
C ALA A 147 -4.42 -1.44 25.87
N LYS A 148 -5.59 -1.89 26.33
CA LYS A 148 -6.33 -1.25 27.42
C LYS A 148 -6.17 -2.10 28.69
N PRO A 149 -5.79 -1.51 29.85
CA PRO A 149 -5.54 -0.09 30.11
C PRO A 149 -4.31 0.46 29.38
N LEU A 150 -4.35 1.71 28.95
CA LEU A 150 -3.26 2.32 28.15
C LEU A 150 -1.99 2.46 29.00
N SER A 151 -0.88 1.96 28.47
CA SER A 151 0.46 2.23 28.97
C SER A 151 0.97 3.57 28.48
N MET A 152 1.57 4.35 29.38
CA MET A 152 2.07 5.69 29.05
C MET A 152 3.46 5.66 28.42
N GLU A 153 4.23 4.59 28.64
CA GLU A 153 5.63 4.48 28.23
C GLU A 153 5.90 3.17 27.48
N TYR A 154 6.29 3.35 26.21
CA TYR A 154 6.86 2.42 25.25
C TYR A 154 8.38 2.30 25.43
N PHE A 155 8.99 1.12 25.50
CA PHE A 155 10.44 1.01 25.42
C PHE A 155 10.91 0.41 24.11
N VAL A 156 11.79 1.12 23.43
CA VAL A 156 12.45 0.69 22.20
C VAL A 156 13.86 0.25 22.56
N ARG A 157 14.18 -1.02 22.29
CA ARG A 157 15.53 -1.56 22.48
C ARG A 157 16.13 -1.91 21.13
N ILE A 158 17.38 -1.48 20.92
CA ILE A 158 18.17 -1.88 19.76
C ILE A 158 19.45 -2.51 20.25
N ILE A 159 19.66 -3.78 19.92
CA ILE A 159 20.79 -4.57 20.43
C ILE A 159 21.57 -5.18 19.28
N ASN A 160 22.89 -5.07 19.32
CA ASN A 160 23.77 -5.80 18.43
C ASN A 160 23.88 -7.27 18.90
N SER A 161 23.64 -8.21 18.00
CA SER A 161 23.64 -9.64 18.32
C SER A 161 25.04 -10.24 18.55
N GLN A 162 26.09 -9.54 18.11
CA GLN A 162 27.47 -10.03 18.12
C GLN A 162 28.32 -9.39 19.22
N PHE A 163 27.97 -8.17 19.66
CA PHE A 163 28.70 -7.39 20.67
C PHE A 163 27.89 -7.22 21.96
N LEU A 164 28.49 -7.58 23.10
CA LEU A 164 27.93 -7.32 24.42
C LEU A 164 27.96 -5.82 24.74
N HIS A 165 26.92 -5.34 25.42
CA HIS A 165 26.68 -3.93 25.79
C HIS A 165 26.62 -2.95 24.61
N SER A 166 26.48 -3.48 23.40
CA SER A 166 26.13 -2.68 22.23
C SER A 166 24.61 -2.64 22.13
N GLU A 167 24.02 -1.87 23.04
CA GLU A 167 22.58 -1.64 23.10
C GLU A 167 22.26 -0.15 23.24
N THR A 168 21.14 0.25 22.65
CA THR A 168 20.59 1.60 22.73
C THR A 168 19.14 1.49 23.15
N TYR A 169 18.73 2.38 24.04
CA TYR A 169 17.41 2.39 24.64
C TYR A 169 16.75 3.75 24.46
N GLU A 170 15.51 3.75 23.98
CA GLU A 170 14.70 4.96 23.80
C GLU A 170 13.29 4.76 24.37
N VAL A 171 12.71 5.84 24.89
CA VAL A 171 11.37 5.83 25.51
C VAL A 171 10.38 6.55 24.61
N ILE A 172 9.29 5.86 24.27
CA ILE A 172 8.11 6.44 23.64
C ILE A 172 7.15 6.87 24.75
N ASN A 173 7.06 8.17 25.01
CA ASN A 173 6.09 8.72 25.95
C ASN A 173 4.78 9.10 25.22
N LEU A 174 3.65 8.55 25.67
CA LEU A 174 2.31 8.80 25.13
C LEU A 174 1.51 9.87 25.86
N GLU A 175 1.99 10.44 26.97
CA GLU A 175 1.27 11.41 27.81
C GLU A 175 0.81 12.64 27.01
N ASN A 176 1.67 13.14 26.12
CA ASN A 176 1.38 14.29 25.27
C ASN A 176 0.75 13.91 23.93
N LEU A 177 0.55 12.61 23.66
CA LEU A 177 0.04 12.14 22.39
C LEU A 177 -1.49 12.16 22.38
N LYS A 178 -2.05 13.12 21.65
CA LYS A 178 -3.50 13.15 21.39
C LYS A 178 -3.86 11.98 20.47
N LEU A 179 -4.45 10.94 21.05
CA LEU A 179 -5.04 9.85 20.29
C LEU A 179 -6.30 10.34 19.56
N PHE A 180 -6.46 9.89 18.32
CA PHE A 180 -7.65 10.22 17.54
C PHE A 180 -8.82 9.34 17.99
N THR A 181 -9.85 9.95 18.56
CA THR A 181 -11.15 9.32 18.72
C THR A 181 -11.82 9.27 17.35
N SER A 182 -11.73 8.14 16.65
CA SER A 182 -12.53 7.95 15.46
C SER A 182 -13.94 7.56 15.90
N ASP A 183 -14.89 8.49 15.80
CA ASP A 183 -16.31 8.12 15.71
C ASP A 183 -16.46 7.36 14.39
N SER A 184 -16.25 6.04 14.43
CA SER A 184 -16.37 5.20 13.24
C SER A 184 -17.85 5.14 12.85
N PHE A 185 -18.28 6.11 12.04
CA PHE A 185 -19.63 6.15 11.53
C PHE A 185 -19.76 5.10 10.44
N GLN A 186 -20.44 4.00 10.76
CA GLN A 186 -20.81 2.99 9.79
C GLN A 186 -22.32 3.07 9.52
N THR A 187 -22.67 3.25 8.26
CA THR A 187 -24.04 3.17 7.77
C THR A 187 -24.46 1.70 7.74
N LYS A 188 -25.49 1.38 8.51
CA LYS A 188 -26.14 0.06 8.45
C LYS A 188 -26.81 -0.10 7.09
N ILE A 189 -26.63 -1.27 6.49
CA ILE A 189 -27.42 -1.64 5.33
C ILE A 189 -28.86 -1.87 5.81
N LEU A 190 -29.80 -1.19 5.18
CA LEU A 190 -31.22 -1.37 5.49
C LEU A 190 -31.75 -2.53 4.65
N ASP A 191 -32.66 -3.31 5.24
CA ASP A 191 -33.40 -4.33 4.50
C ASP A 191 -34.50 -3.65 3.67
N VAL A 192 -34.07 -3.01 2.58
CA VAL A 192 -34.93 -2.33 1.62
C VAL A 192 -35.19 -3.24 0.44
N GLN A 193 -36.42 -3.20 -0.07
CA GLN A 193 -36.74 -3.87 -1.33
C GLN A 193 -35.83 -3.31 -2.45
N PRO A 194 -35.12 -4.16 -3.20
CA PRO A 194 -34.28 -3.73 -4.31
C PRO A 194 -35.08 -2.88 -5.30
N LEU A 195 -34.57 -1.68 -5.61
CA LEU A 195 -35.25 -0.78 -6.54
C LEU A 195 -35.12 -1.28 -7.97
N ALA A 196 -36.23 -1.35 -8.70
CA ALA A 196 -36.23 -1.66 -10.13
C ALA A 196 -35.62 -0.50 -10.93
N LYS A 197 -35.03 -0.79 -12.10
CA LYS A 197 -34.46 0.26 -12.96
C LYS A 197 -35.51 1.28 -13.45
N THR A 198 -36.78 0.89 -13.49
CA THR A 198 -37.94 1.73 -13.88
C THR A 198 -38.12 2.95 -12.96
N VAL A 199 -37.49 2.97 -11.78
CA VAL A 199 -37.48 4.13 -10.88
C VAL A 199 -36.76 5.34 -11.51
N LEU A 200 -35.93 5.14 -12.53
CA LEU A 200 -35.30 6.24 -13.28
C LEU A 200 -36.31 7.12 -14.03
N GLN A 201 -37.51 6.60 -14.33
CA GLN A 201 -38.61 7.29 -15.03
C GLN A 201 -38.18 7.88 -16.38
N ASN A 202 -37.23 7.23 -17.06
CA ASN A 202 -36.74 7.66 -18.36
C ASN A 202 -36.20 6.44 -19.11
N LYS A 203 -36.92 6.05 -20.16
CA LYS A 203 -36.61 4.86 -20.96
C LYS A 203 -35.18 4.88 -21.52
N SER A 204 -34.71 6.04 -21.97
CA SER A 204 -33.34 6.20 -22.48
C SER A 204 -32.28 5.96 -21.41
N PHE A 205 -32.58 6.20 -20.13
CA PHE A 205 -31.68 5.93 -19.01
C PHE A 205 -31.79 4.47 -18.55
N GLU A 206 -32.99 3.90 -18.57
CA GLU A 206 -33.25 2.50 -18.23
C GLU A 206 -32.56 1.53 -19.21
N ASP A 207 -32.50 1.88 -20.49
CA ASP A 207 -31.86 1.10 -21.55
C ASP A 207 -30.32 1.10 -21.47
N LEU A 208 -29.73 1.93 -20.59
CA LEU A 208 -28.29 1.91 -20.31
C LEU A 208 -27.88 0.71 -19.46
N TYR A 209 -28.82 0.14 -18.70
CA TYR A 209 -28.53 -0.87 -17.69
C TYR A 209 -29.07 -2.24 -18.08
N PRO A 210 -28.19 -3.28 -18.14
CA PRO A 210 -28.60 -4.64 -18.51
C PRO A 210 -29.33 -5.38 -17.38
N PHE A 211 -29.20 -4.91 -16.13
CA PHE A 211 -29.85 -5.52 -14.97
C PHE A 211 -31.29 -5.00 -14.78
N THR A 212 -32.08 -5.71 -13.98
CA THR A 212 -33.47 -5.35 -13.66
C THR A 212 -33.60 -4.53 -12.38
N HIS A 213 -32.79 -4.84 -11.36
CA HIS A 213 -32.84 -4.24 -10.03
C HIS A 213 -31.46 -3.75 -9.59
N PHE A 214 -31.43 -2.64 -8.87
CA PHE A 214 -30.25 -2.14 -8.18
C PHE A 214 -29.92 -3.02 -6.96
N ASN A 215 -28.65 -3.10 -6.59
CA ASN A 215 -28.26 -3.82 -5.37
C ASN A 215 -28.68 -3.05 -4.10
N ALA A 216 -28.50 -3.65 -2.91
CA ALA A 216 -28.94 -3.04 -1.65
C ALA A 216 -28.29 -1.66 -1.38
N VAL A 217 -26.97 -1.54 -1.61
CA VAL A 217 -26.22 -0.28 -1.44
C VAL A 217 -26.75 0.80 -2.39
N GLN A 218 -26.88 0.47 -3.67
CA GLN A 218 -27.41 1.35 -4.71
C GLN A 218 -28.84 1.77 -4.42
N SER A 219 -29.69 0.85 -3.96
CA SER A 219 -31.08 1.13 -3.61
C SER A 219 -31.18 2.11 -2.45
N GLN A 220 -30.36 1.91 -1.40
CA GLN A 220 -30.34 2.78 -0.23
C GLN A 220 -29.81 4.19 -0.54
N VAL A 221 -28.80 4.32 -1.40
CA VAL A 221 -28.24 5.63 -1.77
C VAL A 221 -28.98 6.32 -2.92
N PHE A 222 -29.88 5.62 -3.60
CA PHE A 222 -30.54 6.08 -4.83
C PHE A 222 -31.19 7.45 -4.68
N HIS A 223 -31.95 7.65 -3.60
CA HIS A 223 -32.68 8.90 -3.38
C HIS A 223 -31.75 10.10 -3.31
N SER A 224 -30.67 10.02 -2.52
CA SER A 224 -29.69 11.10 -2.42
C SER A 224 -28.93 11.29 -3.73
N CYS A 225 -28.67 10.23 -4.51
CA CYS A 225 -27.93 10.36 -5.77
C CYS A 225 -28.77 10.99 -6.88
N TYR A 226 -30.03 10.54 -7.02
CA TYR A 226 -30.87 10.82 -8.19
C TYR A 226 -31.93 11.90 -7.97
N TYR A 227 -32.38 12.15 -6.73
CA TYR A 227 -33.42 13.16 -6.45
C TYR A 227 -32.89 14.40 -5.72
N THR A 228 -31.72 14.36 -5.10
CA THR A 228 -31.11 15.51 -4.41
C THR A 228 -29.81 15.94 -5.09
N ASP A 229 -29.39 17.18 -4.80
CA ASP A 229 -28.13 17.76 -5.31
C ASP A 229 -27.09 17.91 -4.19
N THR A 230 -27.34 17.25 -3.05
CA THR A 230 -26.40 17.24 -1.92
C THR A 230 -25.09 16.58 -2.34
N PRO A 231 -23.93 17.11 -1.92
CA PRO A 231 -22.66 16.39 -2.03
C PRO A 231 -22.75 15.03 -1.33
N ILE A 232 -22.07 14.03 -1.89
CA ILE A 232 -22.14 12.65 -1.42
C ILE A 232 -20.74 12.13 -1.13
N ILE A 233 -20.62 11.42 -0.01
CA ILE A 233 -19.47 10.58 0.28
C ILE A 233 -19.97 9.16 0.44
N LEU A 234 -19.51 8.29 -0.45
CA LEU A 234 -19.82 6.86 -0.44
C LEU A 234 -18.56 6.06 -0.12
N GLY A 235 -18.46 5.53 1.09
CA GLY A 235 -17.56 4.44 1.45
C GLY A 235 -18.26 3.10 1.25
N ALA A 236 -17.81 2.30 0.29
CA ALA A 236 -18.30 0.94 0.08
C ALA A 236 -17.18 0.05 -0.49
N PRO A 237 -17.14 -1.25 -0.16
CA PRO A 237 -16.07 -2.12 -0.63
C PRO A 237 -16.05 -2.20 -2.18
N THR A 238 -14.87 -2.50 -2.73
CA THR A 238 -14.71 -2.73 -4.18
C THR A 238 -15.61 -3.87 -4.62
N GLY A 239 -16.34 -3.67 -5.72
CA GLY A 239 -17.36 -4.61 -6.19
C GLY A 239 -18.80 -4.30 -5.72
N SER A 240 -19.02 -3.36 -4.79
CA SER A 240 -20.38 -2.95 -4.38
C SER A 240 -21.12 -2.08 -5.40
N GLY A 241 -20.54 -1.83 -6.58
CA GLY A 241 -21.18 -1.09 -7.66
C GLY A 241 -21.14 0.44 -7.49
N LYS A 242 -20.07 0.98 -6.90
CA LYS A 242 -19.81 2.43 -6.74
C LYS A 242 -19.91 3.21 -8.06
N THR A 243 -19.47 2.60 -9.16
CA THR A 243 -19.57 3.19 -10.50
C THR A 243 -21.01 3.51 -10.89
N ILE A 244 -21.97 2.63 -10.57
CA ILE A 244 -23.38 2.88 -10.89
C ILE A 244 -23.89 4.06 -10.05
N VAL A 245 -23.43 4.21 -8.81
CA VAL A 245 -23.76 5.38 -7.99
C VAL A 245 -23.23 6.67 -8.63
N ALA A 246 -22.00 6.64 -9.15
CA ALA A 246 -21.44 7.75 -9.93
C ALA A 246 -22.34 8.10 -11.13
N GLU A 247 -22.76 7.08 -11.88
CA GLU A 247 -23.62 7.24 -13.05
C GLU A 247 -24.99 7.81 -12.69
N LEU A 248 -25.60 7.42 -11.56
CA LEU A 248 -26.86 8.01 -11.10
C LEU A 248 -26.73 9.52 -10.87
N CYS A 249 -25.61 9.97 -10.28
CA CYS A 249 -25.32 11.40 -10.12
C CYS A 249 -25.15 12.10 -11.47
N VAL A 250 -24.50 11.45 -12.45
CA VAL A 250 -24.36 11.96 -13.83
C VAL A 250 -25.71 12.11 -14.52
N LEU A 251 -26.58 11.09 -14.42
CA LEU A 251 -27.91 11.12 -15.01
C LEU A 251 -28.78 12.22 -14.38
N ARG A 252 -28.69 12.41 -13.06
CA ARG A 252 -29.33 13.54 -12.36
C ARG A 252 -28.83 14.88 -12.89
N GLN A 253 -27.51 15.06 -13.00
CA GLN A 253 -26.93 16.30 -13.53
C GLN A 253 -27.49 16.63 -14.92
N PHE A 254 -27.54 15.66 -15.83
CA PHE A 254 -28.09 15.89 -17.17
C PHE A 254 -29.60 16.06 -17.21
N ARG A 255 -30.33 15.54 -16.24
CA ARG A 255 -31.78 15.79 -16.10
C ARG A 255 -32.06 17.22 -15.66
N GLN A 256 -31.25 17.79 -14.78
CA GLN A 256 -31.43 19.18 -14.33
C GLN A 256 -30.85 20.21 -15.31
N ASP A 257 -29.57 20.06 -15.65
CA ASP A 257 -28.89 20.97 -16.56
C ASP A 257 -28.05 20.17 -17.56
N PRO A 258 -28.60 19.96 -18.78
CA PRO A 258 -27.90 19.25 -19.85
C PRO A 258 -26.63 19.93 -20.36
N LYS A 259 -26.44 21.24 -20.09
CA LYS A 259 -25.32 22.05 -20.58
C LYS A 259 -24.11 21.97 -19.67
N LEU A 260 -24.32 21.77 -18.38
CA LEU A 260 -23.23 21.64 -17.41
C LEU A 260 -22.40 20.38 -17.66
N LYS A 261 -21.11 20.51 -17.35
CA LYS A 261 -20.12 19.46 -17.54
C LYS A 261 -19.97 18.62 -16.28
N VAL A 262 -19.69 17.34 -16.50
CA VAL A 262 -19.30 16.38 -15.47
C VAL A 262 -17.80 16.17 -15.57
N VAL A 263 -17.11 16.24 -14.44
CA VAL A 263 -15.70 15.84 -14.32
C VAL A 263 -15.62 14.60 -13.45
N TYR A 264 -15.04 13.53 -13.98
CA TYR A 264 -14.74 12.33 -13.23
C TYR A 264 -13.22 12.19 -13.10
N ILE A 265 -12.76 12.07 -11.87
CA ILE A 265 -11.35 12.01 -11.50
C ILE A 265 -11.07 10.63 -10.97
N ALA A 266 -10.20 9.88 -11.67
CA ALA A 266 -9.70 8.60 -11.20
C ALA A 266 -8.21 8.71 -10.85
N PRO A 267 -7.74 7.99 -9.82
CA PRO A 267 -6.37 8.14 -9.30
C PRO A 267 -5.30 7.66 -10.30
N MET A 268 -5.68 6.76 -11.21
CA MET A 268 -4.77 6.07 -12.11
C MET A 268 -5.27 6.08 -13.55
N LYS A 269 -4.32 6.13 -14.49
CA LYS A 269 -4.60 6.12 -15.94
C LYS A 269 -5.34 4.87 -16.40
N ALA A 270 -5.09 3.71 -15.77
CA ALA A 270 -5.75 2.47 -16.14
C ALA A 270 -7.26 2.53 -15.86
N LEU A 271 -7.65 3.01 -14.66
CA LEU A 271 -9.05 3.28 -14.32
C LEU A 271 -9.67 4.33 -15.24
N VAL A 272 -8.94 5.39 -15.61
CA VAL A 272 -9.41 6.37 -16.60
C VAL A 272 -9.76 5.69 -17.93
N ARG A 273 -8.85 4.87 -18.48
CA ARG A 273 -9.08 4.17 -19.77
C ARG A 273 -10.26 3.21 -19.69
N GLU A 274 -10.36 2.43 -18.62
CA GLU A 274 -11.49 1.52 -18.38
C GLU A 274 -12.82 2.28 -18.38
N ARG A 275 -12.88 3.40 -17.63
CA ARG A 275 -14.09 4.22 -17.55
C ARG A 275 -14.41 4.91 -18.87
N VAL A 276 -13.43 5.40 -19.62
CA VAL A 276 -13.64 5.99 -20.95
C VAL A 276 -14.24 4.96 -21.90
N LEU A 277 -13.73 3.72 -21.92
CA LEU A 277 -14.25 2.66 -22.80
C LEU A 277 -15.70 2.29 -22.46
N ASP A 278 -16.04 2.18 -21.18
CA ASP A 278 -17.41 1.89 -20.70
C ASP A 278 -18.35 3.08 -20.98
N TRP A 279 -18.00 4.27 -20.49
CA TRP A 279 -18.85 5.44 -20.54
C TRP A 279 -19.04 5.98 -21.96
N THR A 280 -18.04 5.85 -22.84
CA THR A 280 -18.22 6.23 -24.25
C THR A 280 -19.28 5.37 -24.92
N LYS A 281 -19.28 4.04 -24.67
CA LYS A 281 -20.30 3.12 -25.20
C LYS A 281 -21.67 3.34 -24.58
N LYS A 282 -21.73 3.66 -23.28
CA LYS A 282 -22.97 3.85 -22.53
C LYS A 282 -23.63 5.20 -22.83
N PHE A 283 -22.90 6.30 -22.64
CA PHE A 283 -23.43 7.66 -22.75
C PHE A 283 -23.59 8.18 -24.19
N SER A 284 -22.96 7.53 -25.18
CA SER A 284 -23.25 7.80 -26.60
C SER A 284 -24.69 7.50 -26.97
N LYS A 285 -25.34 6.52 -26.31
CA LYS A 285 -26.77 6.19 -26.51
C LYS A 285 -27.71 7.33 -26.12
N ILE A 286 -27.29 8.24 -25.26
CA ILE A 286 -28.05 9.43 -24.86
C ILE A 286 -27.46 10.73 -25.43
N SER A 287 -26.69 10.63 -26.52
CA SER A 287 -26.08 11.76 -27.23
C SER A 287 -25.15 12.62 -26.37
N LYS A 288 -24.47 12.03 -25.37
CA LYS A 288 -23.49 12.72 -24.53
C LYS A 288 -22.07 12.33 -24.93
N LYS A 289 -21.20 13.33 -25.07
CA LYS A 289 -19.80 13.14 -25.47
C LYS A 289 -18.90 12.97 -24.25
N VAL A 290 -18.13 11.88 -24.23
CA VAL A 290 -17.12 11.57 -23.23
C VAL A 290 -15.74 11.85 -23.82
N VAL A 291 -14.88 12.53 -23.07
CA VAL A 291 -13.51 12.85 -23.48
C VAL A 291 -12.53 12.43 -22.40
N GLU A 292 -11.48 11.71 -22.81
CA GLU A 292 -10.31 11.42 -21.97
C GLU A 292 -9.37 12.62 -21.99
N VAL A 293 -8.92 13.03 -20.80
CA VAL A 293 -7.80 13.97 -20.67
C VAL A 293 -6.79 13.43 -19.69
N THR A 294 -5.67 12.92 -20.20
CA THR A 294 -4.59 12.35 -19.39
C THR A 294 -3.25 13.00 -19.74
N GLY A 295 -2.17 12.58 -19.09
CA GLY A 295 -0.81 13.01 -19.45
C GLY A 295 -0.41 12.57 -20.86
N ASP A 296 -0.93 11.44 -21.34
CA ASP A 296 -0.56 10.86 -22.64
C ASP A 296 -1.48 11.38 -23.77
N ILE A 297 -2.72 11.73 -23.43
CA ILE A 297 -3.75 12.18 -24.38
C ILE A 297 -4.24 13.56 -23.95
N THR A 298 -3.76 14.58 -24.65
CA THR A 298 -4.27 15.95 -24.54
C THR A 298 -5.09 16.30 -25.78
N PRO A 299 -6.43 16.17 -25.73
CA PRO A 299 -7.26 16.55 -26.86
C PRO A 299 -7.20 18.07 -27.09
N ARG A 300 -7.48 18.50 -28.33
CA ARG A 300 -7.59 19.93 -28.66
C ARG A 300 -8.65 20.59 -27.78
N SER A 301 -8.46 21.87 -27.47
CA SER A 301 -9.36 22.66 -26.61
C SER A 301 -10.82 22.64 -27.06
N GLU A 302 -11.07 22.55 -28.37
CA GLU A 302 -12.40 22.42 -28.98
C GLU A 302 -13.14 21.16 -28.52
N PHE A 303 -12.46 20.02 -28.46
CA PHE A 303 -13.06 18.76 -28.01
C PHE A 303 -13.46 18.85 -26.53
N ILE A 304 -12.61 19.44 -25.69
CA ILE A 304 -12.89 19.65 -24.25
C ILE A 304 -14.11 20.58 -24.07
N ARG A 305 -14.20 21.65 -24.89
CA ARG A 305 -15.36 22.55 -24.89
C ARG A 305 -16.64 21.85 -25.34
N SER A 306 -16.57 20.94 -26.30
CA SER A 306 -17.74 20.18 -26.77
C SER A 306 -18.14 18.98 -25.88
N ALA A 307 -17.27 18.56 -24.97
CA ALA A 307 -17.49 17.38 -24.11
C ALA A 307 -18.58 17.63 -23.06
N ASN A 308 -19.39 16.62 -22.74
CA ASN A 308 -20.30 16.66 -21.60
C ASN A 308 -19.67 16.01 -20.35
N ILE A 309 -18.85 14.99 -20.56
CA ILE A 309 -18.14 14.27 -19.51
C ILE A 309 -16.64 14.31 -19.80
N ILE A 310 -15.86 14.72 -18.81
CA ILE A 310 -14.40 14.76 -18.85
C ILE A 310 -13.89 13.73 -17.84
N ILE A 311 -13.15 12.72 -18.31
CA ILE A 311 -12.52 11.71 -17.45
C ILE A 311 -11.01 12.02 -17.42
N THR A 312 -10.45 12.20 -16.23
CA THR A 312 -9.08 12.73 -16.05
C THR A 312 -8.40 12.19 -14.79
N THR A 313 -7.10 12.47 -14.63
CA THR A 313 -6.35 12.22 -13.39
C THR A 313 -6.24 13.50 -12.54
N PRO A 314 -5.98 13.40 -11.21
CA PRO A 314 -5.84 14.57 -10.34
C PRO A 314 -4.82 15.59 -10.85
N GLU A 315 -3.65 15.13 -11.30
CA GLU A 315 -2.56 16.00 -11.76
C GLU A 315 -2.94 16.74 -13.05
N LYS A 316 -3.66 16.05 -13.94
CA LYS A 316 -4.07 16.65 -15.19
C LYS A 316 -5.19 17.67 -14.98
N TRP A 317 -6.14 17.37 -14.09
CA TRP A 317 -7.18 18.33 -13.70
C TRP A 317 -6.60 19.54 -12.97
N ASP A 318 -5.61 19.34 -12.10
CA ASP A 318 -4.87 20.43 -11.46
C ASP A 318 -4.27 21.38 -12.50
N ALA A 319 -3.47 20.85 -13.43
CA ALA A 319 -2.87 21.66 -14.50
C ALA A 319 -3.91 22.39 -15.36
N MET A 320 -5.06 21.76 -15.64
CA MET A 320 -6.13 22.36 -16.42
C MET A 320 -6.85 23.49 -15.69
N SER A 321 -7.07 23.35 -14.38
CA SER A 321 -7.88 24.27 -13.57
C SER A 321 -7.12 25.47 -13.01
N ARG A 322 -5.78 25.54 -13.10
CA ARG A 322 -4.99 26.70 -12.62
C ARG A 322 -5.45 28.04 -13.21
N ASN A 323 -5.67 28.12 -14.53
CA ASN A 323 -6.13 29.33 -15.23
C ASN A 323 -7.63 29.31 -15.49
N TRP A 324 -8.43 28.98 -14.47
CA TRP A 324 -9.89 28.81 -14.61
C TRP A 324 -10.63 30.09 -15.07
N MET A 325 -10.06 31.27 -14.84
CA MET A 325 -10.69 32.54 -15.26
C MET A 325 -10.87 32.63 -16.78
N GLU A 326 -9.85 32.20 -17.54
CA GLU A 326 -9.83 32.19 -19.01
C GLU A 326 -10.53 30.97 -19.62
N LYS A 327 -10.81 29.95 -18.81
CA LYS A 327 -11.29 28.64 -19.25
C LYS A 327 -12.74 28.42 -18.86
N ASP A 328 -13.66 28.78 -19.76
CA ASP A 328 -15.11 28.64 -19.54
C ASP A 328 -15.54 27.22 -19.17
N PHE A 329 -14.92 26.20 -19.76
CA PHE A 329 -15.25 24.81 -19.45
C PHE A 329 -15.03 24.42 -17.98
N VAL A 330 -14.14 25.11 -17.25
CA VAL A 330 -13.92 24.87 -15.81
C VAL A 330 -15.04 25.52 -15.00
N LYS A 331 -15.51 26.70 -15.43
CA LYS A 331 -16.63 27.43 -14.81
C LYS A 331 -17.97 26.73 -15.07
N ASP A 332 -18.08 25.96 -16.15
CA ASP A 332 -19.29 25.22 -16.55
C ASP A 332 -19.38 23.80 -15.96
N VAL A 333 -18.50 23.44 -15.02
CA VAL A 333 -18.61 22.18 -14.28
C VAL A 333 -19.79 22.29 -13.31
N GLY A 334 -20.70 21.32 -13.34
CA GLY A 334 -21.81 21.19 -12.39
C GLY A 334 -21.62 20.03 -11.39
N LEU A 335 -20.87 19.01 -11.80
CA LEU A 335 -20.64 17.80 -11.00
C LEU A 335 -19.17 17.39 -11.08
N MET A 336 -18.56 17.18 -9.92
CA MET A 336 -17.23 16.61 -9.78
C MET A 336 -17.32 15.28 -9.02
N ILE A 337 -16.88 14.20 -9.67
CA ILE A 337 -16.82 12.86 -9.07
C ILE A 337 -15.35 12.52 -8.85
N ILE A 338 -15.01 12.14 -7.63
CA ILE A 338 -13.67 11.74 -7.23
C ILE A 338 -13.76 10.26 -6.86
N ASP A 339 -13.18 9.42 -7.69
CA ASP A 339 -13.10 7.99 -7.42
C ASP A 339 -11.87 7.67 -6.56
N GLU A 340 -12.01 6.66 -5.72
CA GLU A 340 -11.02 6.24 -4.71
C GLU A 340 -10.41 7.40 -3.90
N ILE A 341 -11.29 8.25 -3.35
CA ILE A 341 -10.91 9.43 -2.54
C ILE A 341 -10.07 9.09 -1.30
N HIS A 342 -10.10 7.84 -0.81
CA HIS A 342 -9.23 7.39 0.29
C HIS A 342 -7.73 7.49 -0.05
N LEU A 343 -7.37 7.56 -1.34
CA LEU A 343 -6.00 7.79 -1.80
C LEU A 343 -5.52 9.24 -1.53
N LEU A 344 -6.35 10.08 -0.90
CA LEU A 344 -5.95 11.35 -0.30
C LEU A 344 -4.80 11.19 0.71
N GLY A 345 -4.66 10.01 1.33
CA GLY A 345 -3.58 9.72 2.28
C GLY A 345 -2.24 9.33 1.64
N GLU A 346 -2.16 9.19 0.32
CA GLU A 346 -0.95 8.78 -0.40
C GLU A 346 -0.18 9.99 -0.99
N ASP A 347 0.96 9.76 -1.64
CA ASP A 347 1.83 10.80 -2.21
C ASP A 347 1.13 11.76 -3.18
N ARG A 348 0.03 11.31 -3.81
CA ARG A 348 -0.79 12.11 -4.75
C ARG A 348 -1.93 12.87 -4.07
N GLY A 349 -2.17 12.61 -2.79
CA GLY A 349 -3.19 13.25 -1.98
C GLY A 349 -3.17 14.78 -1.99
N PRO A 350 -2.00 15.44 -1.84
CA PRO A 350 -1.93 16.90 -1.87
C PRO A 350 -2.49 17.51 -3.16
N VAL A 351 -2.34 16.82 -4.29
CA VAL A 351 -2.91 17.28 -5.57
C VAL A 351 -4.43 17.21 -5.54
N LEU A 352 -4.98 16.12 -4.99
CA LEU A 352 -6.43 15.95 -4.81
C LEU A 352 -7.00 17.03 -3.86
N GLU A 353 -6.25 17.36 -2.81
CA GLU A 353 -6.63 18.42 -1.87
C GLU A 353 -6.74 19.78 -2.56
N VAL A 354 -5.72 20.12 -3.36
CA VAL A 354 -5.64 21.38 -4.09
C VAL A 354 -6.78 21.54 -5.09
N ILE A 355 -7.14 20.49 -5.83
CA ILE A 355 -8.20 20.59 -6.85
C ILE A 355 -9.58 20.82 -6.24
N VAL A 356 -9.92 20.14 -5.14
CA VAL A 356 -11.20 20.31 -4.46
C VAL A 356 -11.29 21.69 -3.84
N SER A 357 -10.23 22.11 -3.14
CA SER A 357 -10.13 23.44 -2.54
C SER A 357 -10.28 24.54 -3.60
N ARG A 358 -9.67 24.36 -4.78
CA ARG A 358 -9.81 25.27 -5.91
C ARG A 358 -11.24 25.31 -6.45
N MET A 359 -11.92 24.16 -6.58
CA MET A 359 -13.31 24.15 -7.04
C MET A 359 -14.25 24.83 -6.03
N ASN A 360 -14.05 24.62 -4.74
CA ASN A 360 -14.80 25.33 -3.70
C ASN A 360 -14.59 26.84 -3.79
N TYR A 361 -13.36 27.29 -4.03
CA TYR A 361 -13.07 28.71 -4.27
C TYR A 361 -13.73 29.26 -5.55
N ILE A 362 -13.73 28.49 -6.65
CA ILE A 362 -14.41 28.85 -7.90
C ILE A 362 -15.92 28.97 -7.66
N ASN A 363 -16.53 28.04 -6.94
CA ASN A 363 -17.95 28.09 -6.57
C ASN A 363 -18.27 29.36 -5.78
N PHE A 364 -17.46 29.66 -4.78
CA PHE A 364 -17.62 30.87 -3.96
C PHE A 364 -17.57 32.15 -4.82
N LYS A 365 -16.63 32.24 -5.77
CA LYS A 365 -16.49 33.41 -6.65
C LYS A 365 -17.57 33.51 -7.72
N THR A 366 -17.96 32.39 -8.34
CA THR A 366 -18.93 32.37 -9.45
C THR A 366 -20.38 32.30 -8.98
N LYS A 367 -20.63 32.10 -7.68
CA LYS A 367 -21.94 31.84 -7.09
C LYS A 367 -22.66 30.65 -7.74
N ARG A 368 -21.91 29.73 -8.32
CA ARG A 368 -22.40 28.43 -8.82
C ARG A 368 -22.14 27.37 -7.76
N SER A 369 -22.99 26.35 -7.74
CA SER A 369 -22.80 25.17 -6.90
C SER A 369 -22.30 24.03 -7.77
N VAL A 370 -21.07 23.56 -7.51
CA VAL A 370 -20.58 22.27 -8.04
C VAL A 370 -20.90 21.21 -7.01
N ARG A 371 -21.67 20.21 -7.41
CA ARG A 371 -21.91 19.02 -6.60
C ARG A 371 -20.66 18.16 -6.60
N VAL A 372 -20.15 17.82 -5.41
CA VAL A 372 -19.00 16.91 -5.27
C VAL A 372 -19.45 15.54 -4.79
N VAL A 373 -18.96 14.48 -5.43
CA VAL A 373 -19.24 13.08 -5.08
C VAL A 373 -17.92 12.36 -4.86
N GLY A 374 -17.61 12.03 -3.62
CA GLY A 374 -16.45 11.22 -3.24
C GLY A 374 -16.84 9.75 -3.15
N LEU A 375 -16.20 8.90 -3.95
CA LEU A 375 -16.35 7.45 -3.90
C LEU A 375 -15.10 6.85 -3.27
N SER A 376 -15.29 5.93 -2.33
CA SER A 376 -14.21 5.36 -1.55
C SER A 376 -14.50 3.91 -1.17
N THR A 377 -13.48 3.23 -0.67
CA THR A 377 -13.66 2.04 0.16
C THR A 377 -14.20 2.43 1.53
N ALA A 378 -14.50 1.46 2.41
CA ALA A 378 -14.98 1.77 3.76
C ALA A 378 -13.94 2.61 4.52
N MET A 379 -14.35 3.75 5.08
CA MET A 379 -13.46 4.72 5.73
C MET A 379 -13.63 4.69 7.26
N ALA A 380 -12.56 5.00 8.00
CA ALA A 380 -12.63 5.14 9.45
C ALA A 380 -13.25 6.47 9.88
N ASN A 381 -12.91 7.57 9.20
CA ASN A 381 -13.30 8.94 9.53
C ASN A 381 -14.05 9.64 8.37
N PRO A 382 -15.23 9.14 7.94
CA PRO A 382 -15.97 9.76 6.85
C PRO A 382 -16.47 11.18 7.17
N GLY A 383 -16.57 11.54 8.46
CA GLY A 383 -17.05 12.84 8.92
C GLY A 383 -16.12 14.00 8.53
N ASP A 384 -14.81 13.86 8.71
CA ASP A 384 -13.84 14.90 8.35
C ASP A 384 -13.82 15.13 6.84
N LEU A 385 -13.87 14.04 6.07
CA LEU A 385 -13.93 14.10 4.62
C LEU A 385 -15.24 14.77 4.16
N ALA A 386 -16.36 14.50 4.84
CA ALA A 386 -17.65 15.13 4.56
C ALA A 386 -17.61 16.61 4.83
N TYR A 387 -17.04 17.01 5.97
CA TYR A 387 -16.86 18.41 6.32
C TYR A 387 -16.01 19.14 5.26
N TRP A 388 -14.87 18.55 4.87
CA TRP A 388 -14.01 19.09 3.82
C TRP A 388 -14.71 19.23 2.47
N LEU A 389 -15.51 18.24 2.07
CA LEU A 389 -16.31 18.27 0.83
C LEU A 389 -17.60 19.11 0.96
N SER A 390 -17.83 19.78 2.09
CA SER A 390 -19.07 20.51 2.37
C SER A 390 -20.33 19.62 2.22
N ALA A 391 -20.20 18.33 2.51
CA ALA A 391 -21.29 17.35 2.52
C ALA A 391 -21.99 17.34 3.89
N ASP A 392 -23.32 17.46 3.87
CA ASP A 392 -24.15 17.29 5.05
C ASP A 392 -24.23 15.81 5.47
N LYS A 393 -24.60 15.52 6.72
CA LYS A 393 -24.76 14.17 7.28
C LYS A 393 -25.67 13.26 6.42
N ARG A 394 -26.66 13.84 5.73
CA ARG A 394 -27.57 13.15 4.81
C ARG A 394 -26.88 12.61 3.54
N GLY A 395 -25.70 13.14 3.21
CA GLY A 395 -24.88 12.71 2.07
C GLY A 395 -23.76 11.73 2.45
N ILE A 396 -23.64 11.35 3.72
CA ILE A 396 -22.58 10.45 4.19
C ILE A 396 -23.12 9.01 4.24
N PHE A 397 -22.57 8.16 3.38
CA PHE A 397 -22.85 6.74 3.34
C PHE A 397 -21.55 5.97 3.48
N ASN A 398 -21.32 5.31 4.60
CA ASN A 398 -20.09 4.56 4.85
C ASN A 398 -20.40 3.14 5.29
N PHE A 399 -20.48 2.23 4.33
CA PHE A 399 -20.80 0.82 4.57
C PHE A 399 -19.55 0.05 5.00
N SER A 400 -19.74 -0.89 5.92
CA SER A 400 -18.67 -1.80 6.35
C SER A 400 -18.13 -2.62 5.18
N SER A 401 -16.84 -2.95 5.22
CA SER A 401 -16.17 -3.85 4.26
C SER A 401 -16.81 -5.24 4.19
N ALA A 402 -17.60 -5.64 5.19
CA ALA A 402 -18.35 -6.88 5.23
C ALA A 402 -19.60 -6.88 4.32
N VAL A 403 -20.11 -5.70 3.90
CA VAL A 403 -21.34 -5.55 3.09
C VAL A 403 -21.07 -5.80 1.59
N ARG A 404 -20.18 -6.74 1.28
CA ARG A 404 -19.91 -7.11 -0.12
C ARG A 404 -21.07 -7.96 -0.66
N PRO A 405 -21.52 -7.74 -1.91
CA PRO A 405 -22.50 -8.61 -2.54
C PRO A 405 -22.04 -10.08 -2.61
N VAL A 406 -20.73 -10.28 -2.77
CA VAL A 406 -20.07 -11.59 -2.68
C VAL A 406 -19.20 -11.61 -1.42
N PRO A 407 -19.49 -12.47 -0.43
CA PRO A 407 -18.69 -12.59 0.78
C PRO A 407 -17.22 -12.90 0.47
N LEU A 408 -16.31 -12.29 1.23
CA LEU A 408 -14.88 -12.53 1.13
C LEU A 408 -14.37 -13.18 2.41
N GLU A 409 -13.73 -14.34 2.27
CA GLU A 409 -13.00 -15.00 3.34
C GLU A 409 -11.51 -14.67 3.21
N ILE A 410 -10.88 -14.25 4.32
CA ILE A 410 -9.47 -13.85 4.35
C ILE A 410 -8.70 -14.85 5.20
N HIS A 411 -7.71 -15.51 4.60
CA HIS A 411 -6.79 -16.41 5.29
C HIS A 411 -5.40 -15.78 5.35
N LEU A 412 -4.85 -15.61 6.55
CA LEU A 412 -3.51 -15.07 6.77
C LEU A 412 -2.55 -16.21 7.17
N GLN A 413 -1.48 -16.38 6.41
CA GLN A 413 -0.42 -17.35 6.70
C GLN A 413 0.92 -16.63 6.89
N GLY A 414 1.44 -16.63 8.12
CA GLY A 414 2.73 -16.06 8.46
C GLY A 414 3.90 -16.99 8.09
N PHE A 415 5.00 -16.42 7.59
CA PHE A 415 6.23 -17.16 7.29
C PHE A 415 7.42 -16.54 8.03
N ALA A 416 8.02 -17.29 8.96
CA ALA A 416 9.12 -16.81 9.81
C ALA A 416 10.50 -16.75 9.11
N VAL A 417 10.59 -17.10 7.82
CA VAL A 417 11.87 -17.17 7.09
C VAL A 417 12.40 -15.76 6.84
N LYS A 418 13.53 -15.38 7.46
CA LYS A 418 14.05 -14.00 7.39
C LYS A 418 14.40 -13.52 5.97
N HIS A 419 15.14 -14.32 5.20
CA HIS A 419 15.60 -13.90 3.88
C HIS A 419 14.48 -13.97 2.83
N TYR A 420 14.37 -12.94 1.99
CA TYR A 420 13.32 -12.80 0.98
C TYR A 420 13.24 -14.00 0.01
N CYS A 421 14.35 -14.39 -0.64
CA CYS A 421 14.31 -15.46 -1.64
C CYS A 421 13.88 -16.83 -1.05
N PRO A 422 14.46 -17.32 0.07
CA PRO A 422 13.98 -18.53 0.73
C PRO A 422 12.53 -18.42 1.22
N ARG A 423 12.10 -17.24 1.70
CA ARG A 423 10.71 -17.01 2.12
C ARG A 423 9.73 -17.15 0.94
N MET A 424 10.04 -16.54 -0.20
CA MET A 424 9.25 -16.65 -1.43
C MET A 424 9.20 -18.08 -1.95
N ALA A 425 10.28 -18.86 -1.78
CA ALA A 425 10.31 -20.27 -2.16
C ALA A 425 9.41 -21.12 -1.24
N ALA A 426 9.49 -20.91 0.08
CA ALA A 426 8.67 -21.60 1.08
C ALA A 426 7.16 -21.39 0.85
N MET A 427 6.77 -20.19 0.39
CA MET A 427 5.39 -19.86 0.07
C MET A 427 4.82 -20.66 -1.12
N ASN A 428 5.64 -21.16 -2.05
CA ASN A 428 5.14 -21.80 -3.28
C ASN A 428 4.24 -23.02 -3.00
N LYS A 429 4.62 -23.84 -2.01
CA LYS A 429 3.84 -25.02 -1.63
C LYS A 429 2.47 -24.64 -1.08
N SER A 430 2.42 -23.62 -0.20
CA SER A 430 1.17 -23.12 0.36
C SER A 430 0.27 -22.50 -0.71
N VAL A 431 0.85 -21.77 -1.68
CA VAL A 431 0.10 -21.22 -2.83
C VAL A 431 -0.53 -22.35 -3.64
N TYR A 432 0.23 -23.40 -3.98
CA TYR A 432 -0.29 -24.56 -4.70
C TYR A 432 -1.45 -25.25 -3.95
N GLN A 433 -1.28 -25.47 -2.65
CA GLN A 433 -2.31 -26.08 -1.80
C GLN A 433 -3.57 -25.21 -1.71
N ALA A 434 -3.41 -23.88 -1.59
CA ALA A 434 -4.53 -22.95 -1.56
C ALA A 434 -5.34 -22.98 -2.86
N ILE A 435 -4.68 -23.06 -4.02
CA ILE A 435 -5.37 -23.20 -5.32
C ILE A 435 -6.17 -24.51 -5.34
N CYS A 436 -5.56 -25.63 -4.97
CA CYS A 436 -6.24 -26.93 -4.97
C CYS A 436 -7.42 -26.98 -3.99
N GLN A 437 -7.34 -26.30 -2.85
CA GLN A 437 -8.37 -26.28 -1.82
C GLN A 437 -9.53 -25.33 -2.14
N TYR A 438 -9.23 -24.08 -2.51
CA TYR A 438 -10.22 -23.02 -2.61
C TYR A 438 -10.67 -22.72 -4.04
N ALA A 439 -9.90 -23.15 -5.04
CA ALA A 439 -10.20 -22.94 -6.45
C ALA A 439 -9.79 -24.15 -7.30
N PRO A 440 -10.34 -25.36 -7.06
CA PRO A 440 -9.96 -26.57 -7.80
C PRO A 440 -10.28 -26.48 -9.30
N GLU A 441 -11.46 -25.94 -9.64
CA GLU A 441 -11.95 -25.77 -11.03
C GLU A 441 -12.28 -24.30 -11.32
N SER A 442 -11.79 -23.37 -10.50
CA SER A 442 -12.10 -21.95 -10.61
C SER A 442 -10.83 -21.12 -10.76
N SER A 443 -10.98 -19.91 -11.30
CA SER A 443 -9.86 -19.01 -11.58
C SER A 443 -9.15 -18.53 -10.30
N ALA A 444 -7.82 -18.52 -10.34
CA ALA A 444 -6.95 -18.08 -9.26
C ALA A 444 -5.97 -17.00 -9.74
N LEU A 445 -5.94 -15.88 -9.03
CA LEU A 445 -5.05 -14.75 -9.30
C LEU A 445 -3.99 -14.63 -8.20
N ILE A 446 -2.71 -14.68 -8.58
CA ILE A 446 -1.58 -14.67 -7.63
C ILE A 446 -0.80 -13.37 -7.84
N PHE A 447 -0.83 -12.49 -6.86
CA PHE A 447 0.00 -11.29 -6.84
C PHE A 447 1.39 -11.59 -6.28
N VAL A 448 2.42 -11.11 -6.97
CA VAL A 448 3.82 -11.19 -6.55
C VAL A 448 4.48 -9.82 -6.62
N SER A 449 5.53 -9.59 -5.83
CA SER A 449 6.15 -8.27 -5.74
C SER A 449 7.11 -7.89 -6.87
N SER A 450 7.54 -8.84 -7.72
CA SER A 450 8.45 -8.54 -8.84
C SER A 450 8.15 -9.30 -10.13
N ARG A 451 8.60 -8.73 -11.26
CA ARG A 451 8.52 -9.34 -12.60
C ARG A 451 9.28 -10.66 -12.68
N LYS A 452 10.43 -10.76 -11.99
CA LYS A 452 11.18 -12.01 -11.92
C LYS A 452 10.41 -13.08 -11.14
N GLN A 453 9.70 -12.65 -10.09
CA GLN A 453 8.93 -13.56 -9.25
C GLN A 453 7.70 -14.14 -9.96
N THR A 454 7.14 -13.50 -11.00
CA THR A 454 6.05 -14.10 -11.78
C THR A 454 6.52 -15.39 -12.45
N ARG A 455 7.68 -15.32 -13.12
CA ARG A 455 8.33 -16.46 -13.79
C ARG A 455 8.73 -17.55 -12.81
N ILE A 456 9.45 -17.19 -11.75
CA ILE A 456 9.92 -18.16 -10.74
C ILE A 456 8.72 -18.89 -10.12
N THR A 457 7.70 -18.15 -9.69
CA THR A 457 6.51 -18.77 -9.07
C THR A 457 5.79 -19.67 -10.07
N GLY A 458 5.69 -19.27 -11.34
CA GLY A 458 5.10 -20.09 -12.40
C GLY A 458 5.80 -21.45 -12.54
N TYR A 459 7.12 -21.46 -12.71
CA TYR A 459 7.86 -22.72 -12.84
C TYR A 459 7.84 -23.58 -11.58
N GLU A 460 7.87 -22.98 -10.39
CA GLU A 460 7.74 -23.75 -9.14
C GLU A 460 6.35 -24.38 -9.00
N LEU A 461 5.28 -23.72 -9.46
CA LEU A 461 3.94 -24.32 -9.53
C LEU A 461 3.89 -25.47 -10.55
N VAL A 462 4.55 -25.34 -11.71
CA VAL A 462 4.67 -26.42 -12.69
C VAL A 462 5.32 -27.67 -12.08
N LYS A 463 6.37 -27.53 -11.26
CA LYS A 463 6.98 -28.69 -10.59
C LYS A 463 5.99 -29.44 -9.70
N PHE A 464 5.13 -28.73 -8.99
CA PHE A 464 4.07 -29.36 -8.18
C PHE A 464 3.00 -30.02 -9.05
N LEU A 465 2.63 -29.43 -10.19
CA LEU A 465 1.69 -30.01 -11.15
C LEU A 465 2.22 -31.30 -11.79
N VAL A 466 3.49 -31.32 -12.19
CA VAL A 466 4.12 -32.50 -12.79
C VAL A 466 4.23 -33.66 -11.79
N SER A 467 4.24 -33.36 -10.49
CA SER A 467 4.19 -34.36 -9.42
C SER A 467 2.77 -34.87 -9.14
N ASP A 468 1.74 -34.26 -9.73
CA ASP A 468 0.34 -34.63 -9.60
C ASP A 468 -0.10 -35.56 -10.75
N ASN A 469 -1.22 -36.25 -10.59
CA ASN A 469 -1.71 -37.22 -11.58
C ASN A 469 -2.14 -36.55 -12.91
N ASN A 470 -2.54 -35.27 -12.86
CA ASN A 470 -2.92 -34.50 -14.04
C ASN A 470 -2.14 -33.16 -14.11
N PRO A 471 -1.01 -33.13 -14.84
CA PRO A 471 -0.19 -31.94 -14.98
C PRO A 471 -0.87 -30.78 -15.73
N GLN A 472 -1.92 -31.05 -16.52
CA GLN A 472 -2.63 -30.04 -17.33
C GLN A 472 -4.00 -29.68 -16.74
N LYS A 473 -4.27 -29.99 -15.47
CA LYS A 473 -5.59 -29.75 -14.84
C LYS A 473 -6.08 -28.30 -14.87
N TRP A 474 -5.17 -27.34 -14.98
CA TRP A 474 -5.48 -25.90 -15.03
C TRP A 474 -5.65 -25.35 -16.45
N LEU A 475 -5.48 -26.20 -17.47
CA LEU A 475 -5.67 -25.86 -18.87
C LEU A 475 -7.06 -26.31 -19.32
N HIS A 476 -7.88 -25.35 -19.76
CA HIS A 476 -9.25 -25.60 -20.23
C HIS A 476 -9.40 -25.26 -21.72
N CYS A 477 -8.29 -25.23 -22.47
CA CYS A 477 -8.28 -25.02 -23.91
C CYS A 477 -7.76 -26.24 -24.66
N ASP A 478 -8.20 -26.38 -25.90
CA ASP A 478 -7.74 -27.44 -26.78
C ASP A 478 -6.28 -27.21 -27.19
N ALA A 479 -5.50 -28.28 -27.29
CA ALA A 479 -4.08 -28.19 -27.65
C ALA A 479 -3.83 -27.43 -28.97
N SER A 480 -4.69 -27.66 -29.98
CA SER A 480 -4.58 -26.96 -31.28
C SER A 480 -4.90 -25.47 -31.21
N GLU A 481 -5.81 -25.05 -30.33
CA GLU A 481 -6.10 -23.63 -30.08
C GLU A 481 -4.89 -22.98 -29.41
N LEU A 482 -4.34 -23.64 -28.39
CA LEU A 482 -3.19 -23.18 -27.64
C LEU A 482 -1.96 -22.99 -28.54
N ASP A 483 -1.67 -23.93 -29.44
CA ASP A 483 -0.51 -23.86 -30.32
C ASP A 483 -0.58 -22.68 -31.29
N ARG A 484 -1.77 -22.33 -31.79
CA ARG A 484 -1.98 -21.12 -32.60
C ARG A 484 -1.72 -19.85 -31.80
N ILE A 485 -2.09 -19.85 -30.52
CA ILE A 485 -1.88 -18.71 -29.64
C ILE A 485 -0.38 -18.56 -29.33
N LYS A 486 0.33 -19.65 -29.05
CA LYS A 486 1.76 -19.63 -28.76
C LYS A 486 2.58 -19.02 -29.90
N LEU A 487 2.21 -19.29 -31.15
CA LEU A 487 2.88 -18.70 -32.32
C LEU A 487 2.80 -17.16 -32.37
N ARG A 488 1.85 -16.56 -31.64
CA ARG A 488 1.66 -15.10 -31.56
C ARG A 488 2.35 -14.47 -30.36
N LEU A 489 2.81 -15.27 -29.39
CA LEU A 489 3.45 -14.78 -28.18
C LEU A 489 4.91 -14.44 -28.44
N ILE A 490 5.35 -13.33 -27.86
CA ILE A 490 6.74 -12.89 -27.94
C ILE A 490 7.55 -13.48 -26.78
N ASP A 491 6.97 -13.49 -25.57
CA ASP A 491 7.63 -14.03 -24.38
C ASP A 491 7.59 -15.58 -24.34
N GLN A 492 8.79 -16.18 -24.35
CA GLN A 492 8.94 -17.64 -24.41
C GLN A 492 8.54 -18.32 -23.09
N ASP A 493 8.81 -17.70 -21.94
CA ASP A 493 8.43 -18.27 -20.64
C ASP A 493 6.91 -18.30 -20.49
N LEU A 494 6.22 -17.25 -20.96
CA LEU A 494 4.78 -17.22 -21.01
C LEU A 494 4.23 -18.35 -21.88
N ALA A 495 4.78 -18.56 -23.07
CA ALA A 495 4.37 -19.66 -23.95
C ALA A 495 4.57 -21.04 -23.30
N GLN A 496 5.64 -21.22 -22.51
CA GLN A 496 5.90 -22.47 -21.78
C GLN A 496 4.90 -22.69 -20.64
N LEU A 497 4.66 -21.67 -19.81
CA LEU A 497 3.76 -21.76 -18.66
C LEU A 497 2.30 -21.96 -19.06
N LEU A 498 1.88 -21.41 -20.21
CA LEU A 498 0.53 -21.60 -20.72
C LEU A 498 0.20 -23.07 -21.05
N ASN A 499 1.19 -23.94 -21.31
CA ASN A 499 0.96 -25.39 -21.44
C ASN A 499 0.35 -26.05 -20.22
N PHE A 500 0.51 -25.40 -19.06
CA PHE A 500 0.06 -25.89 -17.77
C PHE A 500 -1.13 -25.05 -17.26
N GLY A 501 -1.72 -24.20 -18.09
CA GLY A 501 -2.82 -23.33 -17.69
C GLY A 501 -2.40 -22.17 -16.77
N ILE A 502 -1.12 -21.77 -16.83
CA ILE A 502 -0.56 -20.68 -16.01
C ILE A 502 -0.19 -19.50 -16.91
N GLY A 503 -0.81 -18.35 -16.68
CA GLY A 503 -0.48 -17.08 -17.32
C GLY A 503 0.44 -16.20 -16.47
N MET A 504 1.12 -15.25 -17.12
CA MET A 504 1.88 -14.19 -16.46
C MET A 504 1.40 -12.82 -16.90
N HIS A 505 1.40 -11.85 -15.98
CA HIS A 505 1.08 -10.46 -16.29
C HIS A 505 1.98 -9.48 -15.54
N HIS A 506 2.75 -8.69 -16.29
CA HIS A 506 3.53 -7.59 -15.73
C HIS A 506 3.84 -6.53 -16.78
N ALA A 507 4.21 -5.32 -16.32
CA ALA A 507 4.44 -4.16 -17.19
C ALA A 507 5.52 -4.36 -18.29
N ALA A 508 6.46 -5.30 -18.11
CA ALA A 508 7.48 -5.59 -19.13
C ALA A 508 7.03 -6.53 -20.26
N LEU A 509 5.84 -7.13 -20.18
CA LEU A 509 5.28 -7.89 -21.29
C LEU A 509 4.80 -6.94 -22.39
N ALA A 510 4.96 -7.36 -23.64
CA ALA A 510 4.38 -6.67 -24.78
C ALA A 510 2.86 -6.49 -24.60
N ASP A 511 2.30 -5.38 -25.11
CA ASP A 511 0.86 -5.13 -25.03
C ASP A 511 0.04 -6.24 -25.71
N SER A 512 0.58 -6.86 -26.77
CA SER A 512 -0.01 -8.03 -27.43
C SER A 512 -0.13 -9.22 -26.49
N ASP A 513 0.97 -9.57 -25.81
CA ASP A 513 1.05 -10.72 -24.92
C ASP A 513 0.15 -10.53 -23.70
N ARG A 514 0.15 -9.31 -23.13
CA ARG A 514 -0.80 -8.94 -22.07
C ARG A 514 -2.23 -9.16 -22.55
N SER A 515 -2.63 -8.53 -23.64
CA SER A 515 -4.00 -8.65 -24.16
C SER A 515 -4.43 -10.11 -24.40
N ILE A 516 -3.53 -10.95 -24.91
CA ILE A 516 -3.79 -12.39 -25.13
C ILE A 516 -4.03 -13.10 -23.79
N VAL A 517 -3.14 -12.93 -22.81
CA VAL A 517 -3.26 -13.61 -21.51
C VAL A 517 -4.51 -13.16 -20.76
N GLU A 518 -4.81 -11.86 -20.82
CA GLU A 518 -6.04 -11.30 -20.22
C GLU A 518 -7.29 -11.95 -20.82
N GLN A 519 -7.34 -12.11 -22.15
CA GLN A 519 -8.45 -12.79 -22.83
C GLN A 519 -8.55 -14.27 -22.45
N LEU A 520 -7.42 -14.98 -22.38
CA LEU A 520 -7.41 -16.39 -21.99
C LEU A 520 -7.94 -16.58 -20.58
N TYR A 521 -7.53 -15.72 -19.64
CA TYR A 521 -7.97 -15.80 -18.26
C TYR A 521 -9.45 -15.42 -18.10
N VAL A 522 -9.90 -14.34 -18.74
CA VAL A 522 -11.32 -13.90 -18.69
C VAL A 522 -12.24 -14.96 -19.28
N ASN A 523 -11.82 -15.62 -20.36
CA ASN A 523 -12.57 -16.71 -20.99
C ASN A 523 -12.38 -18.07 -20.30
N GLN A 524 -11.73 -18.10 -19.12
CA GLN A 524 -11.46 -19.30 -18.33
C GLN A 524 -10.75 -20.42 -19.12
N LYS A 525 -9.96 -20.06 -20.14
CA LYS A 525 -9.12 -21.00 -20.90
C LYS A 525 -7.88 -21.42 -20.10
N ILE A 526 -7.43 -20.55 -19.21
CA ILE A 526 -6.40 -20.81 -18.21
C ILE A 526 -6.95 -20.50 -16.82
N GLN A 527 -6.57 -21.32 -15.85
CA GLN A 527 -7.09 -21.19 -14.49
C GLN A 527 -6.26 -20.24 -13.62
N VAL A 528 -4.94 -20.20 -13.81
CA VAL A 528 -4.02 -19.47 -12.93
C VAL A 528 -3.40 -18.28 -13.65
N LEU A 529 -3.44 -17.10 -13.03
CA LEU A 529 -2.74 -15.91 -13.50
C LEU A 529 -1.80 -15.39 -12.42
N ILE A 530 -0.51 -15.23 -12.74
CA ILE A 530 0.48 -14.66 -11.83
C ILE A 530 0.83 -13.24 -12.28
N ALA A 531 0.54 -12.26 -11.43
CA ALA A 531 0.63 -10.86 -11.78
C ALA A 531 1.44 -10.02 -10.79
N THR A 532 2.05 -8.93 -11.27
CA THR A 532 2.59 -7.89 -10.38
C THR A 532 1.48 -6.94 -9.89
N ALA A 533 1.72 -6.24 -8.77
CA ALA A 533 0.75 -5.31 -8.16
C ALA A 533 0.21 -4.22 -9.12
N THR A 534 0.91 -3.92 -10.21
CA THR A 534 0.43 -3.03 -11.29
C THR A 534 -0.92 -3.44 -11.87
N LEU A 535 -1.24 -4.74 -11.85
CA LEU A 535 -2.51 -5.26 -12.35
C LEU A 535 -3.69 -5.00 -11.40
N ALA A 536 -3.42 -4.83 -10.10
CA ALA A 536 -4.45 -4.64 -9.08
C ALA A 536 -5.34 -3.41 -9.32
N TRP A 537 -4.84 -2.46 -10.13
CA TRP A 537 -5.47 -1.17 -10.38
C TRP A 537 -6.06 -1.01 -11.78
N GLY A 538 -5.92 -2.00 -12.67
CA GLY A 538 -6.04 -1.73 -14.10
C GLY A 538 -6.95 -2.64 -14.92
N VAL A 539 -7.35 -3.80 -14.39
CA VAL A 539 -8.22 -4.73 -15.13
C VAL A 539 -9.10 -5.52 -14.18
N ASN A 540 -10.39 -5.57 -14.51
CA ASN A 540 -11.38 -6.36 -13.76
C ASN A 540 -11.29 -7.84 -14.15
N PHE A 541 -10.48 -8.61 -13.43
CA PHE A 541 -10.41 -10.06 -13.57
C PHE A 541 -11.32 -10.76 -12.56
N PRO A 542 -12.32 -11.54 -13.00
CA PRO A 542 -13.08 -12.38 -12.10
C PRO A 542 -12.20 -13.53 -11.61
N ALA A 543 -11.78 -13.47 -10.34
CA ALA A 543 -11.01 -14.50 -9.66
C ALA A 543 -11.80 -15.04 -8.46
N ARG A 544 -11.91 -16.37 -8.34
CA ARG A 544 -12.53 -17.01 -7.17
C ARG A 544 -11.59 -16.99 -5.96
N LEU A 545 -10.30 -17.17 -6.22
CA LEU A 545 -9.22 -17.10 -5.25
C LEU A 545 -8.23 -16.00 -5.65
N VAL A 546 -7.85 -15.16 -4.70
CA VAL A 546 -6.75 -14.20 -4.85
C VAL A 546 -5.70 -14.49 -3.79
N VAL A 547 -4.46 -14.68 -4.21
CA VAL A 547 -3.33 -14.92 -3.30
C VAL A 547 -2.35 -13.76 -3.41
N VAL A 548 -2.04 -13.11 -2.29
CA VAL A 548 -0.99 -12.09 -2.23
C VAL A 548 0.28 -12.75 -1.70
N LYS A 549 1.18 -13.12 -2.61
CA LYS A 549 2.42 -13.83 -2.31
C LYS A 549 3.55 -12.84 -2.08
N GLY A 550 3.86 -12.63 -0.80
CA GLY A 550 4.84 -11.65 -0.34
C GLY A 550 4.26 -10.25 -0.33
N THR A 551 4.45 -9.55 0.79
CA THR A 551 3.95 -8.20 1.02
C THR A 551 5.07 -7.16 1.09
N GLU A 552 6.27 -7.53 0.63
CA GLU A 552 7.49 -6.72 0.62
C GLU A 552 7.97 -6.53 -0.83
N TYR A 553 8.46 -5.33 -1.14
CA TYR A 553 9.10 -4.98 -2.42
C TYR A 553 10.45 -4.31 -2.16
N PHE A 554 11.38 -4.48 -3.10
CA PHE A 554 12.74 -3.94 -3.07
C PHE A 554 13.01 -3.08 -4.30
#